data_AF-A0AA90NZZ9-F1
#
_entry.id   AF-A0AA90NZZ9-F1
#
_cell.length_a   1.000
_cell.length_b   1.000
_cell.length_c   1.000
_cell.angle_alpha   90.00
_cell.angle_beta   90.00
_cell.angle_gamma   90.00
#
_symmetry.space_group_name_H-M   'P 1'
#
loop_
_entity.id
_entity.type
_entity.pdbx_description
1 polymer ?
#
loop_
_entity_poly.entity_id
_entity_poly.type
_entity_poly.pdbx_seq_one_letter_code
_entity_poly.pdbx_strand_id
1 'polypeptide(L)'
;MENSQQTINTKAEIMLEHFIPSVVNAKKLHGKAKGMVITQNIETAIRYYQAITRLLEAQGKPFKAVVAFSGDKTVDGIEYTEAGINGFPETKTRDKFNTDEYRLLIVPNKYLTGFDQPKLAAMYVDKKLQGVMAV
;
A
#
# COMPACT_ATOMS: atom_id res chain seq x y z
N MET A 1 -16.19 -12.91 10.37
CA MET A 1 -15.04 -12.42 9.57
C MET A 1 -15.16 -10.92 9.24
N GLU A 2 -16.27 -10.25 9.60
CA GLU A 2 -16.53 -8.82 9.30
C GLU A 2 -15.64 -7.83 10.06
N ASN A 3 -15.24 -8.14 11.31
CA ASN A 3 -14.39 -7.26 12.10
C ASN A 3 -13.05 -6.94 11.41
N SER A 4 -12.48 -7.87 10.66
CA SER A 4 -11.20 -7.64 9.96
C SER A 4 -11.34 -6.64 8.82
N GLN A 5 -12.42 -6.71 8.03
CA GLN A 5 -12.62 -5.82 6.89
C GLN A 5 -12.98 -4.40 7.35
N GLN A 6 -13.86 -4.26 8.33
CA GLN A 6 -14.18 -2.95 8.91
C GLN A 6 -12.94 -2.30 9.52
N THR A 7 -12.12 -3.08 10.24
CA THR A 7 -10.84 -2.60 10.79
C THR A 7 -9.89 -2.13 9.70
N ILE A 8 -9.77 -2.87 8.59
CA ILE A 8 -8.92 -2.47 7.46
C ILE A 8 -9.42 -1.17 6.84
N ASN A 9 -10.73 -1.02 6.65
CA ASN A 9 -11.31 0.20 6.08
C ASN A 9 -11.02 1.41 6.96
N THR A 10 -11.27 1.33 8.27
CA THR A 10 -10.98 2.42 9.21
C THR A 10 -9.49 2.74 9.25
N LYS A 11 -8.61 1.72 9.27
CA LYS A 11 -7.16 1.94 9.22
C LYS A 11 -6.72 2.61 7.92
N ALA A 12 -7.25 2.17 6.77
CA ALA A 12 -6.94 2.74 5.47
C ALA A 12 -7.38 4.22 5.38
N GLU A 13 -8.55 4.55 5.94
CA GLU A 13 -9.04 5.92 6.05
C GLU A 13 -8.08 6.78 6.85
N ILE A 14 -7.73 6.37 8.08
CA ILE A 14 -6.78 7.09 8.94
C ILE A 14 -5.42 7.26 8.24
N MET A 15 -4.93 6.21 7.56
CA MET A 15 -3.66 6.28 6.83
C MET A 15 -3.70 7.35 5.73
N LEU A 16 -4.79 7.42 4.95
CA LEU A 16 -4.97 8.41 3.88
C LEU A 16 -5.21 9.81 4.41
N GLU A 17 -6.03 9.95 5.46
CA GLU A 17 -6.27 11.21 6.16
C GLU A 17 -4.98 11.80 6.73
N HIS A 18 -3.99 10.97 7.09
CA HIS A 18 -2.66 11.46 7.41
C HIS A 18 -1.81 11.70 6.16
N PHE A 19 -1.78 10.75 5.21
CA PHE A 19 -0.85 10.79 4.08
C PHE A 19 -1.10 11.99 3.16
N ILE A 20 -2.36 12.26 2.82
CA ILE A 20 -2.71 13.31 1.87
C ILE A 20 -2.30 14.69 2.40
N PRO A 21 -2.76 15.16 3.57
CA PRO A 21 -2.33 16.46 4.07
C PRO A 21 -0.83 16.49 4.41
N SER A 22 -0.31 15.48 5.11
CA SER A 22 1.07 15.53 5.64
C SER A 22 2.17 15.25 4.62
N VAL A 23 1.85 14.60 3.50
CA VAL A 23 2.83 14.17 2.50
C VAL A 23 2.53 14.77 1.13
N VAL A 24 1.28 14.68 0.66
CA VAL A 24 0.87 15.18 -0.65
C VAL A 24 0.74 16.71 -0.64
N ASN A 25 -0.10 17.27 0.24
CA ASN A 25 -0.41 18.69 0.29
C ASN A 25 0.72 19.53 0.90
N ALA A 26 1.46 18.97 1.86
CA ALA A 26 2.68 19.57 2.39
C ALA A 26 3.82 19.69 1.36
N LYS A 27 3.60 19.20 0.11
CA LYS A 27 4.58 19.21 -0.99
C LYS A 27 5.94 18.63 -0.58
N LYS A 28 5.95 17.66 0.35
CA LYS A 28 7.19 16.99 0.75
C LYS A 28 7.88 16.41 -0.48
N LEU A 29 9.21 16.53 -0.51
CA LEU A 29 10.04 16.11 -1.64
C LEU A 29 9.54 16.69 -2.97
N HIS A 30 9.27 17.99 -3.01
CA HIS A 30 8.76 18.69 -4.19
C HIS A 30 7.44 18.12 -4.74
N GLY A 31 6.57 17.65 -3.83
CA GLY A 31 5.30 17.03 -4.19
C GLY A 31 5.42 15.61 -4.73
N LYS A 32 6.61 14.98 -4.64
CA LYS A 32 6.88 13.61 -5.13
C LYS A 32 6.98 12.57 -4.03
N ALA A 33 6.74 12.96 -2.79
CA ALA A 33 6.84 12.06 -1.66
C ALA A 33 5.87 10.88 -1.77
N LYS A 34 6.35 9.71 -1.36
CA LYS A 34 5.68 8.41 -1.47
C LYS A 34 5.47 7.80 -0.09
N GLY A 35 4.49 6.91 0.01
CA GLY A 35 4.19 6.16 1.22
C GLY A 35 4.21 4.66 0.95
N MET A 36 4.46 3.89 2.01
CA MET A 36 4.41 2.44 1.96
C MET A 36 3.51 1.92 3.08
N VAL A 37 2.65 0.97 2.75
CA VAL A 37 1.79 0.26 3.71
C VAL A 37 2.25 -1.19 3.79
N ILE A 38 2.71 -1.60 4.96
CA ILE A 38 3.25 -2.93 5.22
C ILE A 38 2.19 -3.71 5.97
N THR A 39 1.76 -4.83 5.39
CA THR A 39 0.74 -5.70 5.98
C THR A 39 1.32 -7.03 6.45
N GLN A 40 0.52 -7.82 7.17
CA GLN A 40 0.93 -9.13 7.68
C GLN A 40 1.10 -10.19 6.58
N ASN A 41 0.21 -10.18 5.58
CA ASN A 41 0.15 -11.19 4.54
C ASN A 41 -0.47 -10.64 3.24
N ILE A 42 -0.42 -11.45 2.18
CA ILE A 42 -0.91 -11.07 0.83
C ILE A 42 -2.41 -10.75 0.86
N GLU A 43 -3.22 -11.55 1.56
CA GLU A 43 -4.66 -11.30 1.67
C GLU A 43 -4.95 -9.91 2.25
N THR A 44 -4.25 -9.54 3.32
CA THR A 44 -4.41 -8.24 3.96
C THR A 44 -3.92 -7.13 3.03
N ALA A 45 -2.81 -7.33 2.31
CA ALA A 45 -2.34 -6.38 1.29
C ALA A 45 -3.41 -6.11 0.20
N ILE A 46 -4.06 -7.17 -0.30
CA ILE A 46 -5.14 -7.06 -1.29
C ILE A 46 -6.33 -6.27 -0.71
N ARG A 47 -6.77 -6.61 0.51
CA ARG A 47 -7.87 -5.90 1.18
C ARG A 47 -7.54 -4.41 1.41
N TYR A 48 -6.32 -4.08 1.82
CA TYR A 48 -5.87 -2.69 1.95
C TYR A 48 -5.85 -1.97 0.59
N TYR A 49 -5.32 -2.62 -0.45
CA TYR A 49 -5.31 -2.05 -1.79
C TYR A 49 -6.72 -1.70 -2.27
N GLN A 50 -7.68 -2.61 -2.09
CA GLN A 50 -9.09 -2.38 -2.46
C GLN A 50 -9.70 -1.22 -1.66
N ALA A 51 -9.49 -1.20 -0.34
CA ALA A 51 -10.00 -0.13 0.53
C ALA A 51 -9.40 1.24 0.18
N ILE A 52 -8.07 1.32 0.04
CA ILE A 52 -7.35 2.55 -0.34
C ILE A 52 -7.79 3.02 -1.71
N THR A 53 -7.89 2.12 -2.69
CA THR A 53 -8.33 2.47 -4.04
C THR A 53 -9.72 3.09 -3.99
N ARG A 54 -10.69 2.44 -3.34
CA ARG A 54 -12.06 2.97 -3.19
C ARG A 54 -12.08 4.36 -2.54
N LEU A 55 -11.28 4.57 -1.49
CA LEU A 55 -11.18 5.87 -0.81
C LEU A 55 -10.57 6.94 -1.73
N LEU A 56 -9.53 6.61 -2.51
CA LEU A 56 -8.95 7.51 -3.49
C LEU A 56 -9.94 7.84 -4.62
N GLU A 57 -10.76 6.87 -5.06
CA GLU A 57 -11.81 7.11 -6.05
C GLU A 57 -12.86 8.09 -5.53
N ALA A 58 -13.29 7.93 -4.28
CA ALA A 58 -14.25 8.83 -3.63
C ALA A 58 -13.71 10.27 -3.49
N GLN A 59 -12.39 10.44 -3.44
CA GLN A 59 -11.71 11.74 -3.37
C GLN A 59 -11.28 12.30 -4.74
N GLY A 60 -11.73 11.71 -5.85
CA GLY A 60 -11.43 12.20 -7.20
C GLY A 60 -10.08 11.78 -7.76
N LYS A 61 -9.50 10.67 -7.25
CA LYS A 61 -8.26 10.04 -7.75
C LYS A 61 -7.04 10.98 -7.77
N PRO A 62 -6.63 11.57 -6.63
CA PRO A 62 -5.47 12.46 -6.57
C PRO A 62 -4.14 11.75 -6.91
N PHE A 63 -4.09 10.43 -6.73
CA PHE A 63 -3.01 9.53 -7.15
C PHE A 63 -3.51 8.08 -7.11
N LYS A 64 -2.67 7.13 -7.52
CA LYS A 64 -2.94 5.69 -7.46
C LYS A 64 -2.05 4.97 -6.46
N ALA A 65 -2.56 3.82 -6.00
CA ALA A 65 -1.83 2.85 -5.21
C ALA A 65 -1.38 1.67 -6.09
N VAL A 66 -0.34 0.97 -5.66
CA VAL A 66 0.14 -0.30 -6.25
C VAL A 66 0.38 -1.32 -5.15
N VAL A 67 0.27 -2.59 -5.49
CA VAL A 67 0.63 -3.69 -4.62
C VAL A 67 1.92 -4.36 -5.13
N ALA A 68 2.74 -4.93 -4.25
CA ALA A 68 3.81 -5.83 -4.67
C ALA A 68 3.84 -7.08 -3.78
N PHE A 69 3.71 -8.26 -4.40
CA PHE A 69 3.77 -9.57 -3.74
C PHE A 69 4.07 -10.67 -4.76
N SER A 70 4.71 -11.76 -4.31
CA SER A 70 5.02 -12.90 -5.17
C SER A 70 3.89 -13.92 -5.14
N GLY A 71 3.67 -14.56 -6.30
CA GLY A 71 2.70 -15.64 -6.46
C GLY A 71 1.27 -15.17 -6.62
N ASP A 72 0.36 -16.13 -6.61
CA ASP A 72 -1.09 -15.91 -6.59
C ASP A 72 -1.65 -16.01 -5.17
N LYS A 73 -2.82 -15.41 -4.98
CA LYS A 73 -3.57 -15.54 -3.73
C LYS A 73 -5.07 -15.50 -3.99
N THR A 74 -5.77 -16.55 -3.58
CA THR A 74 -7.23 -16.54 -3.53
C THR A 74 -7.73 -15.79 -2.31
N VAL A 75 -8.57 -14.77 -2.54
CA VAL A 75 -9.26 -14.00 -1.50
C VAL A 75 -10.75 -13.99 -1.85
N ASP A 76 -11.59 -14.43 -0.91
CA ASP A 76 -13.05 -14.48 -1.08
C ASP A 76 -13.48 -15.25 -2.36
N GLY A 77 -12.74 -16.30 -2.73
CA GLY A 77 -12.99 -17.14 -3.90
C GLY A 77 -12.46 -16.59 -5.24
N ILE A 78 -11.82 -15.41 -5.22
CA ILE A 78 -11.23 -14.78 -6.41
C ILE A 78 -9.72 -14.90 -6.35
N GLU A 79 -9.09 -15.39 -7.41
CA GLU A 79 -7.64 -15.44 -7.54
C GLU A 79 -7.07 -14.07 -7.91
N TYR A 80 -6.07 -13.62 -7.16
CA TYR A 80 -5.39 -12.36 -7.38
C TYR A 80 -3.90 -12.59 -7.62
N THR A 81 -3.35 -11.83 -8.57
CA THR A 81 -1.91 -11.75 -8.84
C THR A 81 -1.47 -10.29 -8.80
N GLU A 82 -0.19 -10.04 -8.54
CA GLU A 82 0.36 -8.67 -8.58
C GLU A 82 0.06 -8.00 -9.92
N ALA A 83 0.31 -8.72 -11.02
CA ALA A 83 0.09 -8.20 -12.37
C ALA A 83 -1.39 -7.95 -12.67
N GLY A 84 -2.28 -8.82 -12.21
CA GLY A 84 -3.72 -8.65 -12.37
C GLY A 84 -4.26 -7.45 -11.60
N ILE A 85 -3.77 -7.21 -10.38
CA ILE A 85 -4.18 -6.06 -9.57
C ILE A 85 -3.62 -4.75 -10.12
N ASN A 86 -2.33 -4.72 -10.46
CA ASN A 86 -1.67 -3.51 -10.92
C ASN A 86 -2.00 -3.18 -12.39
N GLY A 87 -2.40 -4.17 -13.19
CA GLY A 87 -2.60 -4.05 -14.64
C GLY A 87 -1.29 -4.01 -15.44
N PHE A 88 -0.16 -4.38 -14.85
CA PHE A 88 1.14 -4.46 -15.51
C PHE A 88 2.05 -5.50 -14.84
N PRO A 89 3.08 -6.03 -15.53
CA PRO A 89 3.97 -7.04 -14.99
C PRO A 89 4.71 -6.59 -13.73
N GLU A 90 5.01 -7.55 -12.84
CA GLU A 90 5.72 -7.30 -11.57
C GLU A 90 7.07 -6.60 -11.74
N THR A 91 7.76 -6.89 -12.85
CA THR A 91 9.03 -6.27 -13.22
C THR A 91 8.93 -4.76 -13.44
N LYS A 92 7.72 -4.25 -13.72
CA LYS A 92 7.46 -2.82 -13.91
C LYS A 92 6.94 -2.12 -12.66
N THR A 93 6.63 -2.85 -11.58
CA THR A 93 6.07 -2.25 -10.36
C THR A 93 7.00 -1.21 -9.75
N ARG A 94 8.31 -1.46 -9.74
CA ARG A 94 9.29 -0.50 -9.25
C ARG A 94 9.32 0.78 -10.10
N ASP A 95 9.39 0.65 -11.42
CA ASP A 95 9.39 1.78 -12.36
C ASP A 95 8.10 2.59 -12.29
N LYS A 96 6.94 1.91 -12.31
CA LYS A 96 5.63 2.54 -12.16
C LYS A 96 5.52 3.26 -10.83
N PHE A 97 5.95 2.63 -9.74
CA PHE A 97 5.97 3.28 -8.44
C PHE A 97 6.91 4.48 -8.38
N ASN A 98 7.93 4.61 -9.22
CA ASN A 98 8.78 5.80 -9.25
C ASN A 98 8.12 7.01 -9.94
N THR A 99 7.12 6.77 -10.79
CA THR A 99 6.36 7.84 -11.46
C THR A 99 5.53 8.66 -10.46
N ASP A 100 5.10 9.86 -10.86
CA ASP A 100 4.28 10.73 -10.00
C ASP A 100 2.81 10.25 -9.88
N GLU A 101 2.36 9.34 -10.76
CA GLU A 101 0.99 8.78 -10.73
C GLU A 101 0.77 7.86 -9.52
N TYR A 102 1.79 7.10 -9.12
CA TYR A 102 1.70 6.12 -8.05
C TYR A 102 2.42 6.62 -6.80
N ARG A 103 1.66 6.81 -5.70
CA ARG A 103 2.21 7.41 -4.47
C ARG A 103 2.13 6.52 -3.25
N LEU A 104 1.37 5.43 -3.30
CA LEU A 104 1.32 4.41 -2.23
C LEU A 104 1.69 3.03 -2.76
N LEU A 105 2.56 2.35 -2.04
CA LEU A 105 2.95 0.96 -2.29
C LEU A 105 2.50 0.09 -1.11
N ILE A 106 1.64 -0.89 -1.37
CA ILE A 106 1.16 -1.84 -0.38
C ILE A 106 1.92 -3.16 -0.54
N VAL A 107 2.56 -3.62 0.53
CA VAL A 107 3.41 -4.81 0.51
C VAL A 107 3.14 -5.70 1.73
N PRO A 108 3.17 -7.03 1.58
CA PRO A 108 3.21 -7.93 2.72
C PRO A 108 4.61 -7.95 3.36
N ASN A 109 4.68 -8.34 4.64
CA ASN A 109 5.88 -8.41 5.50
C ASN A 109 7.22 -8.75 4.81
N LYS A 110 7.21 -9.69 3.86
CA LYS A 110 8.40 -10.30 3.27
C LYS A 110 8.95 -9.57 2.03
N TYR A 111 8.33 -8.48 1.58
CA TYR A 111 8.73 -7.75 0.37
C TYR A 111 9.68 -6.56 0.61
N LEU A 112 10.12 -6.34 1.85
CA LEU A 112 10.90 -5.16 2.22
C LEU A 112 12.40 -5.25 1.92
N THR A 113 12.95 -6.44 1.61
CA THR A 113 14.39 -6.59 1.36
C THR A 113 14.74 -6.14 -0.05
N GLY A 114 15.29 -4.94 -0.21
CA GLY A 114 15.87 -4.43 -1.47
C GLY A 114 15.05 -3.39 -2.23
N PHE A 115 13.91 -2.96 -1.69
CA PHE A 115 13.14 -1.85 -2.26
C PHE A 115 13.62 -0.50 -1.73
N ASP A 116 14.66 0.04 -2.38
CA ASP A 116 15.14 1.40 -2.10
C ASP A 116 14.34 2.42 -2.92
N GLN A 117 13.58 3.26 -2.22
CA GLN A 117 12.84 4.38 -2.80
C GLN A 117 13.24 5.66 -2.06
N PRO A 118 14.11 6.51 -2.64
CA PRO A 118 14.60 7.72 -1.98
C PRO A 118 13.49 8.74 -1.70
N LYS A 119 12.33 8.60 -2.37
CA LYS A 119 11.16 9.46 -2.15
C LYS A 119 10.21 8.96 -1.06
N LEU A 120 10.55 7.90 -0.34
CA LEU A 120 9.69 7.35 0.71
C LEU A 120 9.69 8.27 1.94
N ALA A 121 8.54 8.88 2.23
CA ALA A 121 8.40 9.86 3.32
C ALA A 121 7.53 9.39 4.48
N ALA A 122 6.75 8.31 4.29
CA ALA A 122 5.89 7.74 5.31
C ALA A 122 5.82 6.22 5.16
N MET A 123 5.80 5.52 6.30
CA MET A 123 5.65 4.08 6.36
C MET A 123 4.58 3.72 7.40
N TYR A 124 3.56 2.99 6.97
CA TYR A 124 2.49 2.50 7.83
C TYR A 124 2.64 1.00 7.99
N VAL A 125 2.78 0.52 9.23
CA VAL A 125 3.03 -0.90 9.50
C VAL A 125 1.84 -1.48 10.25
N ASP A 126 1.04 -2.28 9.55
CA ASP A 126 -0.03 -3.08 10.13
C ASP A 126 0.43 -4.52 10.30
N LYS A 127 1.29 -4.75 11.32
CA LYS A 127 1.72 -6.09 11.75
C LYS A 127 1.39 -6.32 13.22
N LYS A 128 1.12 -7.57 13.57
CA LYS A 128 1.29 -8.02 14.96
C LYS A 128 2.79 -7.94 15.27
N LEU A 129 3.17 -7.05 16.17
CA LEU A 129 4.52 -7.03 16.74
C LEU A 129 4.71 -8.31 17.54
N GLN A 130 5.26 -9.35 16.91
CA GLN A 130 5.70 -10.54 17.61
C GLN A 130 7.16 -10.31 17.99
N GLY A 131 7.39 -9.93 19.25
CA GLY A 131 8.73 -9.76 19.83
C GLY A 131 9.41 -8.45 19.48
N VAL A 132 9.14 -7.40 20.26
CA VAL A 132 10.16 -6.37 20.51
C VAL A 132 11.32 -7.08 21.23
N MET A 133 12.37 -7.45 20.51
CA MET A 133 13.71 -7.44 21.13
C MET A 133 14.19 -6.01 21.04
N ALA A 134 13.79 -5.21 22.02
CA ALA A 134 14.55 -4.03 22.38
C ALA A 134 15.81 -4.54 23.09
N VAL A 135 16.98 -4.15 22.61
CA VAL A 135 18.23 -4.14 23.37
C VAL A 135 18.57 -2.71 23.70
#